data_AF-A0A2H0UW50-F1
#
_entry.id   AF-A0A2H0UW50-F1
#
_cell.length_a   1.000
_cell.length_b   1.000
_cell.length_c   1.000
_cell.angle_alpha   90.00
_cell.angle_beta   90.00
_cell.angle_gamma   90.00
#
_symmetry.space_group_name_H-M   'P 1'
#
loop_
_entity.id
_entity.type
_entity.pdbx_description
1 polymer ?
#
loop_
_entity_poly.entity_id
_entity_poly.type
_entity_poly.pdbx_seq_one_letter_code
_entity_poly.pdbx_strand_id
1 'polypeptide(L)'
;MGFIFHDYFVMLVYYMALLNKSKKVAVALSGGVDSAVAAALLKQQGYEVAGIFMKFWQAPFNSGKSGGWNRCCSFDAQQRAREVARVLGIRFYVLNLEQQFKKKVVDYFLREMKAGRTPNPCVVCNKKIKFGLLIDKALAIGADFVATGHYARLSRASSKFKVQSSKLMKAKCKAKDQTYFLWQLNQKQLAKVLLPIGEIANKTEVRQLAKKFNLPVAQTKESQEVCFIQNTTEEFLKKYLKAKPGAIQNKAGQTLGQHSGFWFYTIGQRKGIGLSGGPYFVVDKD
;
A
#
# COMPACT_ATOMS: atom_id res chain seq x y z
N MET A 1 -34.38 -18.68 -12.51
CA MET A 1 -33.76 -17.33 -12.39
C MET A 1 -32.23 -17.33 -12.26
N GLY A 2 -31.58 -18.39 -11.73
CA GLY A 2 -30.12 -18.42 -11.49
C GLY A 2 -29.21 -18.72 -12.71
N PHE A 3 -29.74 -19.33 -13.77
CA PHE A 3 -28.94 -19.69 -14.96
C PHE A 3 -28.66 -18.49 -15.89
N ILE A 4 -29.61 -17.55 -16.02
CA ILE A 4 -29.49 -16.40 -16.95
C ILE A 4 -28.43 -15.39 -16.49
N PHE A 5 -28.19 -15.24 -15.18
CA PHE A 5 -27.16 -14.33 -14.64
C PHE A 5 -25.73 -14.81 -14.88
N HIS A 6 -25.51 -16.12 -15.00
CA HIS A 6 -24.19 -16.68 -15.28
C HIS A 6 -23.76 -16.38 -16.73
N ASP A 7 -24.69 -16.54 -17.67
CA ASP A 7 -24.42 -16.34 -19.10
C ASP A 7 -24.16 -14.87 -19.46
N TYR A 8 -24.85 -13.91 -18.83
CA TYR A 8 -24.57 -12.48 -19.04
C TYR A 8 -23.19 -12.08 -18.49
N PHE A 9 -22.76 -12.65 -17.36
CA PHE A 9 -21.42 -12.39 -16.83
C PHE A 9 -20.34 -13.01 -17.72
N VAL A 10 -20.54 -14.23 -18.21
CA VAL A 10 -19.62 -14.90 -19.14
C VAL A 10 -19.54 -14.15 -20.47
N MET A 11 -20.67 -13.70 -21.03
CA MET A 11 -20.72 -12.85 -22.22
C MET A 11 -20.02 -11.51 -22.03
N LEU A 12 -20.25 -10.83 -20.90
CA LEU A 12 -19.59 -9.55 -20.59
C LEU A 12 -18.07 -9.74 -20.43
N VAL A 13 -17.65 -10.82 -19.76
CA VAL A 13 -16.23 -11.18 -19.62
C VAL A 13 -15.60 -11.51 -20.98
N TYR A 14 -16.33 -12.22 -21.85
CA TYR A 14 -15.88 -12.54 -23.21
C TYR A 14 -15.74 -11.29 -24.10
N TYR A 15 -16.73 -10.39 -24.05
CA TYR A 15 -16.69 -9.11 -24.79
C TYR A 15 -15.58 -8.18 -24.28
N MET A 16 -15.40 -8.11 -22.95
CA MET A 16 -14.27 -7.38 -22.35
C MET A 16 -12.93 -8.01 -22.73
N ALA A 17 -12.84 -9.33 -22.80
CA ALA A 17 -11.62 -10.02 -23.26
C ALA A 17 -11.29 -9.73 -24.73
N LEU A 18 -12.30 -9.58 -25.60
CA LEU A 18 -12.11 -9.18 -27.00
C LEU A 18 -11.64 -7.73 -27.13
N LEU A 19 -12.16 -6.81 -26.32
CA LEU A 19 -11.72 -5.40 -26.31
C LEU A 19 -10.31 -5.22 -25.71
N ASN A 20 -9.90 -6.09 -24.78
CA ASN A 20 -8.66 -5.94 -24.00
C ASN A 20 -7.46 -6.72 -24.54
N LYS A 21 -7.63 -7.56 -25.58
CA LYS A 21 -6.58 -8.42 -26.15
C LYS A 21 -5.31 -7.68 -26.65
N SER A 22 -5.26 -6.35 -26.55
CA SER A 22 -4.12 -5.51 -26.94
C SER A 22 -3.52 -4.66 -25.80
N LYS A 23 -4.11 -4.62 -24.60
CA LYS A 23 -3.69 -3.69 -23.54
C LYS A 23 -2.77 -4.35 -22.53
N LYS A 24 -1.64 -3.69 -22.27
CA LYS A 24 -0.58 -4.15 -21.36
C LYS A 24 -0.76 -3.58 -19.97
N VAL A 25 -0.72 -4.44 -18.95
CA VAL A 25 -0.88 -4.04 -17.55
C VAL A 25 0.29 -4.50 -16.70
N ALA A 26 0.97 -3.54 -16.08
CA ALA A 26 1.97 -3.80 -15.06
C ALA A 26 1.31 -3.91 -13.68
N VAL A 27 1.32 -5.09 -13.08
CA VAL A 27 0.74 -5.33 -11.75
C VAL A 27 1.83 -5.25 -10.69
N ALA A 28 1.64 -4.39 -9.68
CA ALA A 28 2.48 -4.36 -8.49
C ALA A 28 2.25 -5.61 -7.63
N LEU A 29 3.12 -6.62 -7.76
CA LEU A 29 3.09 -7.85 -6.98
C LEU A 29 3.90 -7.67 -5.70
N SER A 30 3.25 -7.73 -4.54
CA SER A 30 3.92 -7.59 -3.24
C SER A 30 4.23 -8.92 -2.56
N GLY A 31 3.91 -10.05 -3.21
CA GLY A 31 3.98 -11.39 -2.60
C GLY A 31 2.85 -11.67 -1.59
N GLY A 32 1.79 -10.86 -1.63
CA GLY A 32 0.56 -11.05 -0.86
C GLY A 32 -0.64 -11.38 -1.73
N VAL A 33 -1.66 -11.96 -1.10
CA VAL A 33 -2.87 -12.49 -1.77
C VAL A 33 -3.59 -11.46 -2.65
N ASP A 34 -3.70 -10.22 -2.20
CA ASP A 34 -4.48 -9.18 -2.89
C ASP A 34 -3.89 -8.83 -4.26
N SER A 35 -2.57 -8.61 -4.32
CA SER A 35 -1.88 -8.33 -5.58
C SER A 35 -1.88 -9.53 -6.54
N ALA A 36 -1.81 -10.75 -6.00
CA ALA A 36 -1.82 -11.97 -6.80
C ALA A 36 -3.20 -12.20 -7.44
N VAL A 37 -4.28 -12.01 -6.68
CA VAL A 37 -5.65 -12.09 -7.20
C VAL A 37 -5.93 -10.97 -8.20
N ALA A 38 -5.44 -9.75 -7.94
CA ALA A 38 -5.54 -8.66 -8.91
C ALA A 38 -4.90 -9.03 -10.26
N ALA A 39 -3.71 -9.63 -10.25
CA ALA A 39 -3.05 -10.09 -11.48
C ALA A 39 -3.84 -11.21 -12.18
N ALA A 40 -4.34 -12.19 -11.42
CA ALA A 40 -5.13 -13.30 -11.95
C ALA A 40 -6.43 -12.82 -12.63
N LEU A 41 -7.15 -11.90 -11.99
CA LEU A 41 -8.38 -11.31 -12.53
C LEU A 41 -8.11 -10.56 -13.85
N LEU A 42 -7.05 -9.77 -13.91
CA LEU A 42 -6.68 -9.04 -15.13
C LEU A 42 -6.28 -10.00 -16.26
N LYS A 43 -5.54 -11.06 -15.94
CA LYS A 43 -5.21 -12.09 -16.93
C LYS A 43 -6.48 -12.77 -17.46
N GLN A 44 -7.42 -13.13 -16.57
CA GLN A 44 -8.71 -13.71 -16.95
C GLN A 44 -9.56 -12.75 -17.81
N GLN A 45 -9.44 -11.44 -17.59
CA GLN A 45 -10.09 -10.39 -18.40
C GLN A 45 -9.41 -10.14 -19.76
N GLY A 46 -8.37 -10.90 -20.12
CA GLY A 46 -7.73 -10.85 -21.43
C GLY A 46 -6.59 -9.82 -21.58
N TYR A 47 -6.15 -9.16 -20.50
CA TYR A 47 -5.02 -8.24 -20.56
C TYR A 47 -3.68 -8.98 -20.71
N GLU A 48 -2.72 -8.35 -21.38
CA GLU A 48 -1.31 -8.78 -21.33
C GLU A 48 -0.70 -8.29 -20.01
N VAL A 49 -0.53 -9.21 -19.06
CA VAL A 49 -0.11 -8.89 -17.69
C VAL A 49 1.39 -9.14 -17.48
N ALA A 50 2.07 -8.18 -16.87
CA ALA A 50 3.41 -8.35 -16.32
C ALA A 50 3.43 -8.03 -14.82
N GLY A 51 4.08 -8.86 -14.02
CA GLY A 51 4.28 -8.64 -12.59
C GLY A 51 5.52 -7.79 -12.32
N ILE A 52 5.39 -6.79 -11.45
CA ILE A 52 6.51 -5.96 -10.96
C ILE A 52 6.57 -6.06 -9.45
N PHE A 53 7.69 -6.55 -8.93
CA PHE A 53 8.03 -6.50 -7.51
C PHE A 53 8.94 -5.30 -7.24
N MET A 54 8.57 -4.45 -6.29
CA MET A 54 9.37 -3.27 -5.92
C MET A 54 10.23 -3.56 -4.70
N LYS A 55 11.55 -3.39 -4.84
CA LYS A 55 12.49 -3.46 -3.72
C LYS A 55 12.61 -2.07 -3.09
N PHE A 56 12.27 -1.96 -1.82
CA PHE A 56 12.34 -0.72 -1.05
C PHE A 56 13.49 -0.76 -0.05
N TRP A 57 13.84 0.43 0.44
CA TRP A 57 14.92 0.61 1.40
C TRP A 57 14.68 -0.20 2.67
N GLN A 58 15.78 -0.69 3.23
CA GLN A 58 15.84 -1.46 4.47
C GLN A 58 16.79 -0.77 5.43
N ALA A 59 16.47 -0.80 6.71
CA ALA A 59 17.37 -0.28 7.73
C ALA A 59 18.66 -1.11 7.77
N PRO A 60 19.84 -0.48 7.88
CA PRO A 60 21.10 -1.20 7.98
C PRO A 60 21.09 -2.12 9.22
N PHE A 61 21.71 -3.29 9.07
CA PHE A 61 22.01 -4.18 10.19
C PHE A 61 23.12 -3.54 11.01
N ASN A 62 22.80 -3.02 12.20
CA ASN A 62 23.84 -2.64 13.15
C ASN A 62 24.19 -3.85 14.01
N SER A 63 25.49 -4.08 14.16
CA SER A 63 26.12 -5.15 14.94
C SER A 63 25.48 -5.31 16.32
N GLY A 64 24.65 -6.34 16.48
CA GLY A 64 24.12 -6.79 17.77
C GLY A 64 22.60 -6.77 17.93
N LYS A 65 21.84 -6.04 17.10
CA LYS A 65 20.36 -6.12 17.08
C LYS A 65 19.84 -6.00 15.65
N SER A 66 18.98 -6.93 15.28
CA SER A 66 18.41 -7.13 13.94
C SER A 66 18.23 -5.84 13.13
N GLY A 67 19.04 -5.71 12.07
CA GLY A 67 18.49 -5.19 10.83
C GLY A 67 17.40 -6.15 10.37
N GLY A 68 16.50 -5.68 9.53
CA GLY A 68 15.31 -6.46 9.23
C GLY A 68 14.67 -5.97 7.96
N TRP A 69 14.15 -6.95 7.24
CA TRP A 69 13.53 -6.74 5.96
C TRP A 69 12.39 -5.74 6.08
N ASN A 70 12.31 -4.83 5.12
CA ASN A 70 11.09 -4.07 4.92
C ASN A 70 9.95 -5.06 4.65
N ARG A 71 8.87 -4.97 5.44
CA ARG A 71 7.77 -5.93 5.45
C ARG A 71 7.08 -6.09 4.09
N CYS A 72 7.19 -5.07 3.22
CA CYS A 72 6.65 -5.13 1.87
C CYS A 72 7.62 -5.70 0.83
N CYS A 73 8.91 -5.86 1.14
CA CYS A 73 9.91 -6.33 0.19
C CYS A 73 10.99 -7.25 0.80
N SER A 74 10.58 -8.18 1.66
CA SER A 74 11.48 -9.25 2.14
C SER A 74 11.86 -10.22 1.02
N PHE A 75 12.93 -10.97 1.22
CA PHE A 75 13.32 -12.06 0.33
C PHE A 75 12.14 -13.03 0.09
N ASP A 76 11.47 -13.49 1.15
CA ASP A 76 10.33 -14.38 1.02
C ASP A 76 9.15 -13.76 0.27
N ALA A 77 8.92 -12.45 0.43
CA ALA A 77 7.88 -11.74 -0.32
C ALA A 77 8.21 -11.71 -1.81
N GLN A 78 9.49 -11.52 -2.17
CA GLN A 78 9.94 -11.58 -3.55
C GLN A 78 9.77 -12.99 -4.13
N GLN A 79 10.12 -14.04 -3.39
CA GLN A 79 9.96 -15.42 -3.85
C GLN A 79 8.49 -15.77 -4.04
N ARG A 80 7.60 -15.38 -3.10
CA ARG A 80 6.15 -15.56 -3.27
C ARG A 80 5.62 -14.82 -4.50
N ALA A 81 6.10 -13.60 -4.76
CA ALA A 81 5.69 -12.82 -5.93
C ALA A 81 6.16 -13.48 -7.25
N ARG A 82 7.39 -14.00 -7.27
CA ARG A 82 7.94 -14.76 -8.39
C ARG A 82 7.12 -16.02 -8.66
N GLU A 83 6.77 -16.76 -7.59
CA GLU A 83 6.00 -17.99 -7.71
C GLU A 83 4.56 -17.72 -8.21
N VAL A 84 3.93 -16.65 -7.73
CA VAL A 84 2.65 -16.17 -8.29
C VAL A 84 2.77 -15.89 -9.78
N ALA A 85 3.84 -15.20 -10.22
CA ALA A 85 4.03 -14.91 -11.63
C ALA A 85 4.25 -16.19 -12.47
N ARG A 86 4.97 -17.18 -11.91
CA ARG A 86 5.18 -18.50 -12.53
C ARG A 86 3.87 -19.24 -12.72
N VAL A 87 3.05 -19.38 -11.66
CA VAL A 87 1.72 -20.03 -11.71
C VAL A 87 0.82 -19.33 -12.71
N LEU A 88 0.85 -18.00 -12.73
CA LEU A 88 0.06 -17.21 -13.67
C LEU A 88 0.67 -17.18 -15.08
N GLY A 89 1.85 -17.75 -15.34
CA GLY A 89 2.52 -17.68 -16.65
C GLY A 89 2.64 -16.24 -17.16
N ILE A 90 3.09 -15.32 -16.32
CA ILE A 90 3.31 -13.90 -16.66
C ILE A 90 4.78 -13.53 -16.46
N ARG A 91 5.25 -12.53 -17.21
CA ARG A 91 6.61 -11.99 -17.03
C ARG A 91 6.74 -11.36 -15.64
N PHE A 92 7.91 -11.48 -15.04
CA PHE A 92 8.20 -10.97 -13.70
C PHE A 92 9.44 -10.08 -13.69
N TYR A 93 9.30 -8.86 -13.21
CA TYR A 93 10.37 -7.88 -13.11
C TYR A 93 10.58 -7.47 -11.66
N VAL A 94 11.82 -7.14 -11.32
CA VAL A 94 12.19 -6.57 -10.03
C VAL A 94 12.68 -5.15 -10.25
N LEU A 95 12.03 -4.18 -9.63
CA LEU A 95 12.37 -2.77 -9.71
C LEU A 95 12.99 -2.32 -8.39
N ASN A 96 14.28 -1.99 -8.41
CA ASN A 96 14.96 -1.42 -7.25
C ASN A 96 14.59 0.06 -7.10
N LEU A 97 13.89 0.39 -6.01
CA LEU A 97 13.48 1.73 -5.64
C LEU A 97 13.99 2.14 -4.25
N GLU A 98 15.05 1.50 -3.75
CA GLU A 98 15.56 1.74 -2.40
C GLU A 98 15.88 3.22 -2.16
N GLN A 99 16.70 3.81 -3.02
CA GLN A 99 17.12 5.21 -2.87
C GLN A 99 15.93 6.17 -2.95
N GLN A 100 15.03 5.96 -3.90
CA GLN A 100 13.86 6.81 -4.09
C GLN A 100 12.86 6.65 -2.95
N PHE A 101 12.68 5.43 -2.44
CA PHE A 101 11.83 5.16 -1.28
C PHE A 101 12.38 5.82 -0.03
N LYS A 102 13.69 5.67 0.25
CA LYS A 102 14.34 6.34 1.37
C LYS A 102 14.13 7.85 1.31
N LYS A 103 14.49 8.48 0.18
CA LYS A 103 14.39 9.94 0.00
C LYS A 103 12.96 10.46 0.10
N LYS A 104 12.00 9.81 -0.56
CA LYS A 104 10.63 10.32 -0.71
C LYS A 104 9.70 9.90 0.44
N VAL A 105 9.99 8.82 1.16
CA VAL A 105 9.10 8.26 2.20
C VAL A 105 9.77 8.29 3.56
N VAL A 106 10.95 7.68 3.71
CA VAL A 106 11.61 7.55 5.02
C VAL A 106 12.14 8.90 5.51
N ASP A 107 12.86 9.63 4.67
CA ASP A 107 13.43 10.93 5.03
C ASP A 107 12.32 11.97 5.25
N TYR A 108 11.22 11.88 4.49
CA TYR A 108 10.01 12.65 4.75
C TYR A 108 9.45 12.32 6.14
N PHE A 109 9.25 11.03 6.44
CA PHE A 109 8.72 10.59 7.73
C PHE A 109 9.56 11.12 8.91
N LEU A 110 10.90 10.99 8.83
CA LEU A 110 11.82 11.46 9.86
C LEU A 110 11.78 12.99 10.05
N ARG A 111 11.75 13.75 8.94
CA ARG A 111 11.66 15.23 9.03
C ARG A 111 10.36 15.69 9.68
N GLU A 112 9.23 15.08 9.31
CA GLU A 112 7.91 15.44 9.85
C GLU A 112 7.79 15.07 11.33
N MET A 113 8.27 13.89 11.72
CA MET A 113 8.32 13.49 13.13
C MET A 113 9.18 14.46 13.94
N LYS A 114 10.39 14.78 13.47
CA LYS A 114 11.29 15.76 14.12
C LYS A 114 10.65 17.15 14.27
N ALA A 115 9.79 17.53 13.33
CA ALA A 115 9.05 18.79 13.36
C ALA A 115 7.73 18.71 14.16
N GLY A 116 7.54 17.67 14.97
CA GLY A 116 6.42 17.54 15.91
C GLY A 116 5.12 17.06 15.28
N ARG A 117 5.13 16.68 13.99
CA ARG A 117 3.94 16.16 13.29
C ARG A 117 3.90 14.64 13.32
N THR A 118 2.72 14.06 13.08
CA THR A 118 2.56 12.61 12.91
C THR A 118 2.20 12.33 11.44
N PRO A 119 3.19 12.11 10.56
CA PRO A 119 2.96 11.90 9.13
C PRO A 119 2.41 10.51 8.83
N ASN A 120 1.69 10.38 7.71
CA ASN A 120 1.29 9.08 7.17
C ASN A 120 2.19 8.68 5.98
N PRO A 121 3.19 7.80 6.17
CA PRO A 121 4.11 7.44 5.09
C PRO A 121 3.46 6.62 3.98
N CYS A 122 2.35 5.92 4.25
CA CYS A 122 1.64 5.11 3.26
C CYS A 122 0.96 5.98 2.19
N VAL A 123 0.38 7.12 2.59
CA VAL A 123 -0.20 8.10 1.66
C VAL A 123 0.87 8.63 0.70
N VAL A 124 2.05 8.99 1.23
CA VAL A 124 3.16 9.51 0.43
C VAL A 124 3.75 8.43 -0.48
N CYS A 125 3.91 7.21 0.02
CA CYS A 125 4.37 6.06 -0.76
C CYS A 125 3.44 5.79 -1.95
N ASN A 126 2.12 5.79 -1.74
CA ASN A 126 1.16 5.59 -2.83
C ASN A 126 1.31 6.70 -3.89
N LYS A 127 1.30 7.97 -3.49
CA LYS A 127 1.42 9.09 -4.45
C LYS A 127 2.74 9.09 -5.22
N LYS A 128 3.87 8.91 -4.52
CA LYS A 128 5.20 9.19 -5.07
C LYS A 128 5.90 7.95 -5.62
N ILE A 129 5.61 6.78 -5.08
CA ILE A 129 6.27 5.51 -5.43
C ILE A 129 5.33 4.64 -6.26
N LYS A 130 4.23 4.12 -5.67
CA LYS A 130 3.37 3.13 -6.35
C LYS A 130 2.55 3.68 -7.52
N PHE A 131 2.12 4.94 -7.44
CA PHE A 131 1.38 5.61 -8.51
C PHE A 131 2.14 6.80 -9.10
N GLY A 132 3.41 6.96 -8.71
CA GLY A 132 4.35 7.87 -9.36
C GLY A 132 5.34 7.06 -10.17
N LEU A 133 6.48 6.76 -9.54
CA LEU A 133 7.60 6.06 -10.18
C LEU A 133 7.21 4.74 -10.86
N LEU A 134 6.32 3.94 -10.27
CA LEU A 134 5.88 2.69 -10.91
C LEU A 134 5.09 2.97 -12.20
N ILE A 135 4.23 3.98 -12.24
CA ILE A 135 3.53 4.37 -13.47
C ILE A 135 4.55 4.83 -14.51
N ASP A 136 5.45 5.74 -14.14
CA ASP A 136 6.45 6.27 -15.07
C ASP A 136 7.30 5.14 -15.68
N LYS A 137 7.76 4.20 -14.84
CA LYS A 137 8.57 3.05 -15.27
C LYS A 137 7.77 2.04 -16.09
N ALA A 138 6.52 1.76 -15.72
CA ALA A 138 5.66 0.83 -16.46
C ALA A 138 5.31 1.37 -17.86
N LEU A 139 4.97 2.65 -17.97
CA LEU A 139 4.68 3.29 -19.25
C LEU A 139 5.92 3.30 -20.16
N ALA A 140 7.10 3.57 -19.60
CA ALA A 140 8.36 3.57 -20.36
C ALA A 140 8.71 2.20 -20.97
N ILE A 141 8.21 1.11 -20.39
CA ILE A 141 8.40 -0.26 -20.92
C ILE A 141 7.18 -0.76 -21.72
N GLY A 142 6.27 0.15 -22.09
CA GLY A 142 5.15 -0.13 -22.99
C GLY A 142 3.88 -0.66 -22.32
N ALA A 143 3.74 -0.53 -20.99
CA ALA A 143 2.44 -0.80 -20.36
C ALA A 143 1.44 0.34 -20.67
N ASP A 144 0.16 0.02 -20.82
CA ASP A 144 -0.90 1.01 -20.91
C ASP A 144 -1.40 1.44 -19.52
N PHE A 145 -1.36 0.52 -18.57
CA PHE A 145 -1.88 0.69 -17.21
C PHE A 145 -0.98 0.07 -16.14
N VAL A 146 -1.15 0.56 -14.91
CA VAL A 146 -0.63 -0.07 -13.70
C VAL A 146 -1.79 -0.58 -12.85
N ALA A 147 -1.64 -1.77 -12.28
CA ALA A 147 -2.60 -2.33 -11.35
C ALA A 147 -1.98 -2.62 -9.99
N THR A 148 -2.80 -2.55 -8.95
CA THR A 148 -2.40 -2.90 -7.59
C THR A 148 -3.53 -3.66 -6.89
N GLY A 149 -3.19 -4.42 -5.86
CA GLY A 149 -4.18 -5.06 -4.98
C GLY A 149 -4.75 -4.12 -3.92
N HIS A 150 -5.02 -2.85 -4.23
CA HIS A 150 -5.70 -1.98 -3.27
C HIS A 150 -7.22 -2.18 -3.33
N TYR A 151 -7.85 -2.18 -2.15
CA TYR A 151 -9.29 -2.13 -1.99
C TYR A 151 -9.78 -0.69 -2.17
N ALA A 152 -9.95 -0.30 -3.43
CA ALA A 152 -10.65 0.92 -3.82
C ALA A 152 -11.16 0.75 -5.25
N ARG A 153 -12.10 1.59 -5.67
CA ARG A 153 -12.71 1.52 -7.00
C ARG A 153 -12.42 2.79 -7.78
N LEU A 154 -12.45 2.68 -9.10
CA LEU A 154 -12.38 3.81 -10.01
C LEU A 154 -13.64 3.84 -10.85
N SER A 155 -14.37 4.95 -10.81
CA SER A 155 -15.45 5.22 -11.77
C SER A 155 -14.88 6.14 -12.85
N ARG A 156 -14.90 5.65 -14.09
CA ARG A 156 -14.48 6.43 -15.26
C ARG A 156 -15.73 7.02 -15.91
N ALA A 157 -15.84 8.34 -15.93
CA ALA A 157 -16.86 8.99 -16.75
C ALA A 157 -16.30 9.17 -18.16
N SER A 158 -16.93 8.55 -19.16
CA SER A 158 -16.70 8.89 -20.57
C SER A 158 -17.93 9.64 -21.08
N SER A 159 -17.76 10.91 -21.43
CA SER A 159 -18.71 11.65 -22.26
C SER A 159 -17.96 12.05 -23.51
N LYS A 160 -18.61 11.92 -24.68
CA LYS A 160 -18.09 12.40 -25.98
C LYS A 160 -17.63 13.86 -25.94
N PHE A 161 -18.10 14.65 -24.96
CA PHE A 161 -17.88 16.09 -24.87
C PHE A 161 -17.18 16.54 -23.57
N LYS A 162 -16.73 15.63 -22.70
CA LYS A 162 -16.01 16.00 -21.46
C LYS A 162 -14.66 15.31 -21.37
N VAL A 163 -13.70 16.03 -20.78
CA VAL A 163 -12.41 15.48 -20.36
C VAL A 163 -12.65 14.23 -19.53
N GLN A 164 -12.01 13.14 -19.93
CA GLN A 164 -12.09 11.87 -19.21
C GLN A 164 -11.60 12.08 -17.78
N SER A 165 -12.53 12.00 -16.82
CA SER A 165 -12.23 12.15 -15.39
C SER A 165 -12.47 10.82 -14.67
N SER A 166 -11.50 10.43 -13.85
CA SER A 166 -11.58 9.26 -12.98
C SER A 166 -11.93 9.70 -11.56
N LYS A 167 -12.98 9.11 -10.99
CA LYS A 167 -13.38 9.29 -9.60
C LYS A 167 -12.85 8.13 -8.76
N LEU A 168 -12.15 8.43 -7.68
CA LEU A 168 -11.78 7.46 -6.66
C LEU A 168 -12.98 7.17 -5.77
N MET A 169 -13.39 5.90 -5.69
CA MET A 169 -14.58 5.45 -5.00
C MET A 169 -14.22 4.42 -3.93
N LYS A 170 -14.97 4.40 -2.83
CA LYS A 170 -14.80 3.39 -1.78
C LYS A 170 -14.97 1.97 -2.34
N ALA A 171 -14.16 1.03 -1.87
CA ALA A 171 -14.32 -0.40 -2.16
C ALA A 171 -15.68 -0.93 -1.71
N LYS A 172 -16.14 -2.02 -2.33
CA LYS A 172 -17.31 -2.75 -1.81
C LYS A 172 -17.03 -3.35 -0.43
N CYS A 173 -15.81 -3.86 -0.21
CA CYS A 173 -15.37 -4.28 1.11
C CYS A 173 -15.06 -3.09 2.02
N LYS A 174 -16.09 -2.57 2.72
CA LYS A 174 -15.97 -1.41 3.61
C LYS A 174 -14.89 -1.58 4.70
N ALA A 175 -14.80 -2.76 5.30
CA ALA A 175 -13.84 -3.06 6.36
C ALA A 175 -12.37 -3.05 5.89
N LYS A 176 -12.15 -3.17 4.57
CA LYS A 176 -10.82 -3.17 3.95
C LYS A 176 -10.60 -1.94 3.07
N ASP A 177 -11.51 -0.97 3.03
CA ASP A 177 -11.40 0.19 2.16
C ASP A 177 -10.08 0.93 2.36
N GLN A 178 -9.40 1.22 1.24
CA GLN A 178 -8.08 1.85 1.23
C GLN A 178 -8.09 3.20 0.52
N THR A 179 -9.27 3.79 0.24
CA THR A 179 -9.34 5.12 -0.39
C THR A 179 -8.64 6.19 0.43
N TYR A 180 -8.66 6.07 1.76
CA TYR A 180 -7.90 6.92 2.68
C TYR A 180 -6.40 6.94 2.40
N PHE A 181 -5.81 5.89 1.84
CA PHE A 181 -4.38 5.90 1.50
C PHE A 181 -4.09 6.42 0.09
N LEU A 182 -5.13 6.75 -0.68
CA LEU A 182 -5.08 7.09 -2.11
C LEU A 182 -5.59 8.51 -2.41
N TRP A 183 -5.99 9.29 -1.40
CA TRP A 183 -6.64 10.60 -1.60
C TRP A 183 -5.76 11.63 -2.33
N GLN A 184 -4.42 11.49 -2.29
CA GLN A 184 -3.52 12.42 -2.97
C GLN A 184 -3.27 12.11 -4.46
N LEU A 185 -3.92 11.08 -5.02
CA LEU A 185 -3.78 10.73 -6.43
C LEU A 185 -4.48 11.77 -7.32
N ASN A 186 -3.78 12.21 -8.35
CA ASN A 186 -4.32 13.17 -9.33
C ASN A 186 -4.95 12.45 -10.54
N GLN A 187 -5.63 13.21 -11.40
CA GLN A 187 -6.33 12.65 -12.57
C GLN A 187 -5.40 11.94 -13.57
N LYS A 188 -4.16 12.45 -13.77
CA LYS A 188 -3.16 11.80 -14.63
C LYS A 188 -2.80 10.40 -14.12
N GLN A 189 -2.61 10.27 -12.80
CA GLN A 189 -2.34 8.99 -12.15
C GLN A 189 -3.56 8.07 -12.22
N LEU A 190 -4.74 8.56 -11.82
CA LEU A 190 -5.98 7.77 -11.80
C LEU A 190 -6.38 7.25 -13.19
N ALA A 191 -6.09 8.00 -14.27
CA ALA A 191 -6.35 7.57 -15.63
C ALA A 191 -5.58 6.29 -16.01
N LYS A 192 -4.39 6.09 -15.45
CA LYS A 192 -3.48 4.97 -15.75
C LYS A 192 -3.56 3.81 -14.75
N VAL A 193 -4.51 3.84 -13.81
CA VAL A 193 -4.61 2.85 -12.73
C VAL A 193 -5.79 1.90 -12.91
N LEU A 194 -5.58 0.64 -12.53
CA LEU A 194 -6.60 -0.39 -12.37
C LEU A 194 -6.56 -0.92 -10.92
N LEU A 195 -7.73 -1.15 -10.34
CA LEU A 195 -7.90 -1.65 -8.96
C LEU A 195 -8.86 -2.86 -8.96
N PRO A 196 -8.41 -4.03 -9.45
CA PRO A 196 -9.32 -5.13 -9.85
C PRO A 196 -10.12 -5.73 -8.69
N ILE A 197 -9.59 -5.67 -7.46
CA ILE A 197 -10.22 -6.26 -6.28
C ILE A 197 -11.21 -5.31 -5.58
N GLY A 198 -11.31 -4.04 -6.01
CA GLY A 198 -12.19 -3.06 -5.38
C GLY A 198 -13.68 -3.41 -5.44
N GLU A 199 -14.06 -4.24 -6.40
CA GLU A 199 -15.43 -4.73 -6.61
C GLU A 199 -15.78 -5.95 -5.75
N ILE A 200 -14.83 -6.52 -5.02
CA ILE A 200 -15.03 -7.72 -4.20
C ILE A 200 -15.55 -7.28 -2.82
N ALA A 201 -16.65 -7.88 -2.36
CA ALA A 201 -17.37 -7.42 -1.18
C ALA A 201 -16.68 -7.80 0.14
N ASN A 202 -15.90 -8.88 0.15
CA ASN A 202 -15.27 -9.39 1.36
C ASN A 202 -13.90 -10.04 1.09
N LYS A 203 -13.06 -10.07 2.13
CA LYS A 203 -11.69 -10.63 2.04
C LYS A 203 -11.69 -12.15 1.82
N THR A 204 -12.71 -12.84 2.33
CA THR A 204 -12.84 -14.29 2.20
C THR A 204 -12.95 -14.70 0.73
N GLU A 205 -13.74 -13.96 -0.04
CA GLU A 205 -13.89 -14.14 -1.50
C GLU A 205 -12.56 -13.93 -2.23
N VAL A 206 -11.76 -12.93 -1.85
CA VAL A 206 -10.39 -12.77 -2.41
C VAL A 206 -9.53 -14.01 -2.13
N ARG A 207 -9.59 -14.58 -0.92
CA ARG A 207 -8.85 -15.81 -0.60
C ARG A 207 -9.38 -17.03 -1.34
N GLN A 208 -10.70 -17.13 -1.56
CA GLN A 208 -11.32 -18.19 -2.35
C GLN A 208 -10.91 -18.11 -3.82
N LEU A 209 -10.88 -16.90 -4.39
CA LEU A 209 -10.33 -16.67 -5.73
C LEU A 209 -8.86 -17.08 -5.81
N ALA A 210 -8.06 -16.76 -4.79
CA ALA A 210 -6.68 -17.19 -4.76
C ALA A 210 -6.53 -18.73 -4.81
N LYS A 211 -7.38 -19.46 -4.08
CA LYS A 211 -7.44 -20.93 -4.17
C LYS A 211 -7.89 -21.39 -5.56
N LYS A 212 -8.95 -20.80 -6.12
CA LYS A 212 -9.47 -21.12 -7.46
C LYS A 212 -8.44 -20.93 -8.56
N PHE A 213 -7.59 -19.90 -8.44
CA PHE A 213 -6.50 -19.63 -9.38
C PHE A 213 -5.21 -20.38 -9.03
N ASN A 214 -5.23 -21.32 -8.07
CA ASN A 214 -4.08 -22.10 -7.61
C ASN A 214 -2.89 -21.24 -7.14
N LEU A 215 -3.17 -20.07 -6.57
CA LEU A 215 -2.13 -19.13 -6.13
C LEU A 215 -1.50 -19.59 -4.80
N PRO A 216 -0.16 -19.59 -4.67
CA PRO A 216 0.57 -20.08 -3.50
C PRO A 216 0.43 -19.18 -2.25
N VAL A 217 -0.28 -18.05 -2.37
CA VAL A 217 -0.41 -17.01 -1.35
C VAL A 217 -1.78 -16.94 -0.69
N ALA A 218 -2.66 -17.91 -0.96
CA ALA A 218 -4.04 -17.91 -0.46
C ALA A 218 -4.13 -17.81 1.08
N GLN A 219 -3.15 -18.36 1.79
CA GLN A 219 -3.06 -18.42 3.25
C GLN A 219 -2.16 -17.32 3.86
N THR A 220 -1.51 -16.48 3.04
CA THR A 220 -0.55 -15.49 3.55
C THR A 220 -1.25 -14.46 4.46
N LYS A 221 -0.60 -14.14 5.58
CA LYS A 221 -1.04 -13.09 6.51
C LYS A 221 -0.92 -11.71 5.86
N GLU A 222 -1.78 -10.77 6.26
CA GLU A 222 -1.72 -9.40 5.77
C GLU A 222 -0.62 -8.60 6.49
N SER A 223 -0.05 -7.63 5.79
CA SER A 223 0.82 -6.62 6.40
C SER A 223 -0.02 -5.39 6.77
N GLN A 224 -0.16 -5.09 8.06
CA GLN A 224 -0.95 -3.95 8.55
C GLN A 224 -0.10 -2.82 9.14
N GLU A 225 1.22 -2.96 9.14
CA GLU A 225 2.16 -1.99 9.72
C GLU A 225 2.92 -1.19 8.66
N VAL A 226 3.50 -0.05 9.07
CA VAL A 226 4.37 0.77 8.22
C VAL A 226 5.57 -0.09 7.77
N CYS A 227 5.76 -0.20 6.46
CA CYS A 227 6.57 -1.28 5.91
C CYS A 227 8.05 -1.27 6.28
N PHE A 228 8.65 -0.10 6.54
CA PHE A 228 10.05 0.05 6.93
C PHE A 228 10.26 0.07 8.46
N ILE A 229 9.19 0.01 9.25
CA ILE A 229 9.22 -0.07 10.72
C ILE A 229 9.07 -1.53 11.12
N GLN A 230 10.05 -2.06 11.87
CA GLN A 230 10.08 -3.47 12.25
C GLN A 230 9.41 -3.73 13.59
N ASN A 231 9.61 -2.85 14.56
CA ASN A 231 9.03 -2.96 15.89
C ASN A 231 8.08 -1.78 16.10
N THR A 232 8.33 -0.98 17.13
CA THR A 232 7.56 0.23 17.40
C THR A 232 8.09 1.43 16.60
N THR A 233 7.22 2.41 16.35
CA THR A 233 7.62 3.72 15.77
C THR A 233 8.66 4.41 16.65
N GLU A 234 8.53 4.32 17.97
CA GLU A 234 9.47 4.88 18.93
C GLU A 234 10.88 4.28 18.77
N GLU A 235 10.99 2.95 18.75
CA GLU A 235 12.27 2.26 18.54
C GLU A 235 12.90 2.60 17.19
N PHE A 236 12.08 2.70 16.13
CA PHE A 236 12.57 3.15 14.83
C PHE A 236 13.13 4.57 14.91
N LEU A 237 12.39 5.50 15.52
CA LEU A 237 12.81 6.90 15.62
C LEU A 237 14.08 7.06 16.48
N LYS A 238 14.25 6.31 17.57
CA LYS A 238 15.46 6.34 18.40
C LYS A 238 16.75 5.99 17.64
N LYS A 239 16.66 5.27 16.52
CA LYS A 239 17.81 4.97 15.65
C LYS A 239 18.25 6.17 14.79
N TYR A 240 17.38 7.14 14.57
CA TYR A 240 17.60 8.25 13.62
C TYR A 240 17.50 9.64 14.24
N LEU A 241 16.73 9.77 15.32
CA LEU A 241 16.52 11.01 16.07
C LEU A 241 17.10 10.84 17.47
N LYS A 242 18.00 11.75 17.85
CA LYS A 242 18.53 11.81 19.22
C LYS A 242 17.39 12.11 20.19
N ALA A 243 17.46 11.59 21.41
CA ALA A 243 16.57 12.01 22.49
C ALA A 243 16.79 13.50 22.79
N LYS A 244 15.70 14.23 23.02
CA LYS A 244 15.73 15.62 23.50
C LYS A 244 14.73 15.72 24.66
N PRO A 245 15.18 15.45 25.89
CA PRO A 245 14.28 15.45 27.04
C PRO A 245 13.60 16.81 27.23
N GLY A 246 12.37 16.77 27.76
CA GLY A 246 11.56 17.96 28.04
C GLY A 246 10.50 17.65 29.09
N ALA A 247 9.89 18.70 29.64
CA ALA A 247 8.86 18.56 30.66
C ALA A 247 7.54 18.06 30.06
N ILE A 248 6.86 17.16 30.76
CA ILE A 248 5.45 16.87 30.51
C ILE A 248 4.64 17.79 31.42
N GLN A 249 3.82 18.66 30.83
CA GLN A 249 2.98 19.60 31.56
C GLN A 249 1.50 19.27 31.40
N ASN A 250 0.70 19.56 32.42
CA ASN A 250 -0.76 19.59 32.29
C ASN A 250 -1.22 20.92 31.67
N LYS A 251 -2.54 21.05 31.41
CA LYS A 251 -3.11 22.27 30.82
C LYS A 251 -2.97 23.52 31.70
N ALA A 252 -2.66 23.36 32.99
CA ALA A 252 -2.39 24.45 33.91
C ALA A 252 -0.88 24.81 33.99
N GLY A 253 -0.03 24.21 33.15
CA GLY A 253 1.42 24.43 33.15
C GLY A 253 2.18 23.70 34.25
N GLN A 254 1.50 22.90 35.08
CA GLN A 254 2.17 22.13 36.14
C GLN A 254 2.95 20.97 35.51
N THR A 255 4.22 20.85 35.88
CA THR A 255 5.07 19.75 35.44
C THR A 255 4.67 18.46 36.14
N LEU A 256 4.26 17.46 35.36
CA LEU A 256 3.88 16.13 35.82
C LEU A 256 5.01 15.11 35.71
N GLY A 257 6.00 15.36 34.84
CA GLY A 257 7.10 14.45 34.60
C GLY A 257 8.00 14.90 33.46
N GLN A 258 8.73 13.96 32.86
CA GLN A 258 9.64 14.23 31.74
C GLN A 258 9.39 13.25 30.59
N HIS A 259 9.54 13.74 29.36
CA HIS A 259 9.50 12.93 28.15
C HIS A 259 10.90 12.82 27.52
N SER A 260 11.13 11.81 26.67
CA SER A 260 12.41 11.64 25.97
C SER A 260 12.53 12.44 24.66
N GLY A 261 11.45 13.11 24.24
CA GLY A 261 11.37 14.01 23.09
C GLY A 261 9.95 14.05 22.52
N PHE A 262 9.43 15.24 22.20
CA PHE A 262 8.04 15.38 21.74
C PHE A 262 7.75 14.58 20.46
N TRP A 263 8.76 14.32 19.63
CA TRP A 263 8.65 13.52 18.41
C TRP A 263 8.41 12.03 18.65
N PHE A 264 8.43 11.55 19.89
CA PHE A 264 8.01 10.17 20.22
C PHE A 264 6.51 10.06 20.55
N TYR A 265 5.79 11.19 20.53
CA TYR A 265 4.38 11.25 20.93
C TYR A 265 3.48 11.69 19.78
N THR A 266 2.25 11.20 19.80
CA THR A 266 1.17 11.62 18.89
C THR A 266 0.01 12.19 19.71
N ILE A 267 -0.64 13.23 19.22
CA ILE A 267 -1.84 13.79 19.86
C ILE A 267 -2.91 12.68 19.98
N GLY A 268 -3.53 12.56 21.16
CA GLY A 268 -4.46 11.50 21.53
C GLY A 268 -3.80 10.22 22.03
N GLN A 269 -2.47 10.12 22.05
CA GLN A 269 -1.76 8.96 22.60
C GLN A 269 -2.00 8.83 24.11
N ARG A 270 -2.36 7.63 24.55
CA ARG A 270 -2.52 7.26 25.98
C ARG A 270 -1.35 6.46 26.54
N LYS A 271 -0.79 5.55 25.74
CA LYS A 271 0.27 4.61 26.17
C LYS A 271 1.65 5.26 26.06
N GLY A 272 2.59 4.84 26.91
CA GLY A 272 3.99 5.28 26.84
C GLY A 272 4.26 6.71 27.33
N ILE A 273 3.30 7.35 28.03
CA ILE A 273 3.50 8.68 28.63
C ILE A 273 4.38 8.60 29.89
N GLY A 274 4.30 7.50 30.65
CA GLY A 274 5.15 7.28 31.83
C GLY A 274 4.71 8.03 33.09
N LEU A 275 3.47 8.52 33.14
CA LEU A 275 2.88 9.18 34.31
C LEU A 275 1.99 8.23 35.13
N SER A 276 2.01 8.37 36.45
CA SER A 276 1.12 7.68 37.40
C SER A 276 -0.13 8.51 37.73
N GLY A 277 -1.22 7.84 38.16
CA GLY A 277 -2.50 8.50 38.51
C GLY A 277 -3.44 8.77 37.31
N GLY A 278 -3.23 8.09 36.18
CA GLY A 278 -3.98 8.28 34.94
C GLY A 278 -5.33 7.55 34.84
N PRO A 279 -6.06 7.72 33.71
CA PRO A 279 -5.48 7.85 32.37
C PRO A 279 -5.14 9.28 31.94
N TYR A 280 -3.95 9.45 31.33
CA TYR A 280 -3.54 10.69 30.65
C TYR A 280 -3.55 10.50 29.13
N PHE A 281 -3.70 11.63 28.43
CA PHE A 281 -3.62 11.69 26.97
C PHE A 281 -2.78 12.88 26.55
N VAL A 282 -1.97 12.71 25.50
CA VAL A 282 -1.22 13.80 24.88
C VAL A 282 -2.20 14.71 24.15
N VAL A 283 -2.28 15.98 24.55
CA VAL A 283 -3.20 16.96 23.91
C VAL A 283 -2.48 17.94 23.00
N ASP A 284 -1.19 18.18 23.24
CA ASP A 284 -0.36 19.11 22.48
C ASP A 284 1.13 18.72 22.53
N LYS A 285 1.96 19.36 21.69
CA LYS A 285 3.42 19.16 21.61
C LYS A 285 4.15 20.47 21.28
N ASP A 286 5.15 20.79 22.09
CA ASP A 286 6.06 21.96 21.96
C ASP A 286 7.53 21.50 22.06
#